data_AF-A0A7S0BZ03-F1
#
_entry.id   AF-A0A7S0BZ03-F1
#
_cell.length_a   1.000
_cell.length_b   1.000
_cell.length_c   1.000
_cell.angle_alpha   90.00
_cell.angle_beta   90.00
_cell.angle_gamma   90.00
#
_symmetry.space_group_name_H-M   'P 1'
#
loop_
_entity.id
_entity.type
_entity.pdbx_description
1 polymer ?
#
loop_
_entity_poly.entity_id
_entity_poly.type
_entity_poly.pdbx_seq_one_letter_code
_entity_poly.pdbx_strand_id
1 'polypeptide(L)'
;MFNLRCSACGLAALMVINKSNSFQLSTGNRASYHHQIDQISNNGRGSSLYSVTPELSTDVDAITTSQNKQATSASTISENPRLSGLSFILDDGTRKSHSLAENTAFVTGFFGGLSSPQSFKKLVTSLYYIYTAMEGSFDSTEYLNVKAIDDEELRRVSSLEKDMEYFHGPNWKSDKSISPTPATMAYVS
;
A
#
# COMPACT_ATOMS: atom_id res chain seq x y z
N MET A 1 12.60 23.13 12.12
CA MET A 1 12.18 22.24 13.22
C MET A 1 10.66 22.21 13.27
N PHE A 2 10.04 21.20 12.66
CA PHE A 2 8.69 20.76 12.98
C PHE A 2 8.71 19.23 12.91
N ASN A 3 8.53 18.61 14.07
CA ASN A 3 8.43 17.17 14.27
C ASN A 3 6.97 16.77 14.05
N LEU A 4 6.67 16.05 12.97
CA LEU A 4 5.45 15.24 12.87
C LEU A 4 5.86 13.77 12.77
N ARG A 5 5.82 13.08 13.91
CA ARG A 5 5.83 11.61 13.97
C ARG A 5 4.42 11.14 13.58
N CYS A 6 4.21 10.85 12.30
CA CYS A 6 3.05 10.09 11.85
C CYS A 6 3.46 8.61 11.78
N SER A 7 3.07 7.84 12.79
CA SER A 7 3.24 6.39 12.86
C SER A 7 2.09 5.71 12.11
N ALA A 8 2.12 5.76 10.77
CA ALA A 8 1.39 4.86 9.86
C ALA A 8 1.55 5.36 8.42
N CYS A 9 2.77 5.26 7.89
CA CYS A 9 2.98 5.22 6.44
C CYS A 9 4.07 4.18 6.22
N GLY A 10 3.67 3.04 5.67
CA GLY A 10 4.61 2.08 5.08
C GLY A 10 5.53 2.83 4.13
N LEU A 11 6.80 2.45 4.15
CA LEU A 11 7.82 3.02 3.30
C LEU A 11 7.33 3.06 1.85
N ALA A 12 6.94 4.24 1.39
CA ALA A 12 6.98 4.58 -0.02
C ALA A 12 8.46 4.59 -0.41
N ALA A 13 8.96 3.45 -0.89
CA ALA A 13 10.21 3.41 -1.64
C ALA A 13 9.94 4.13 -2.96
N LEU A 14 10.17 5.44 -2.95
CA LEU A 14 10.20 6.30 -4.12
C LEU A 14 11.38 5.85 -5.00
N MET A 15 11.14 4.94 -5.95
CA MET A 15 12.07 4.70 -7.06
C MET A 15 11.97 5.88 -8.03
N VAL A 16 12.61 7.00 -7.69
CA VAL A 16 13.08 7.93 -8.71
C VAL A 16 14.28 7.27 -9.35
N ILE A 17 14.13 6.80 -10.59
CA ILE A 17 15.23 6.43 -11.46
C ILE A 17 16.01 7.72 -11.76
N ASN A 18 16.95 8.06 -10.87
CA ASN A 18 17.91 9.12 -11.12
C ASN A 18 19.04 8.52 -11.98
N LYS A 19 19.29 9.16 -13.13
CA LYS A 19 20.03 8.68 -14.31
C LYS A 19 21.55 8.53 -14.10
N SER A 20 22.05 8.53 -12.87
CA SER A 20 23.48 8.53 -12.59
C SER A 20 23.79 7.83 -11.27
N ASN A 21 23.88 6.50 -11.26
CA ASN A 21 24.83 5.81 -10.38
C ASN A 21 24.97 4.34 -10.77
N SER A 22 26.21 4.00 -11.10
CA SER A 22 26.71 2.64 -11.32
C SER A 22 26.37 1.72 -10.14
N PHE A 23 25.64 0.65 -10.43
CA PHE A 23 25.41 -0.45 -9.50
C PHE A 23 26.72 -1.23 -9.30
N GLN A 24 27.47 -0.90 -8.25
CA GLN A 24 28.60 -1.71 -7.78
C GLN A 24 28.11 -2.60 -6.64
N LEU A 25 27.96 -3.90 -6.92
CA LEU A 25 27.79 -4.91 -5.87
C LEU A 25 29.14 -5.12 -5.17
N SER A 26 29.32 -4.48 -4.03
CA SER A 26 30.42 -4.78 -3.10
C SER A 26 30.14 -6.13 -2.43
N THR A 27 31.00 -7.11 -2.68
CA THR A 27 31.00 -8.41 -2.00
C THR A 27 31.50 -8.24 -0.56
N GLY A 28 30.58 -7.92 0.35
CA GLY A 28 30.81 -7.91 1.79
C GLY A 28 30.60 -9.29 2.42
N ASN A 29 31.47 -9.64 3.36
CA ASN A 29 31.72 -10.99 3.88
C ASN A 29 30.52 -11.61 4.64
N ARG A 30 30.13 -12.84 4.26
CA ARG A 30 28.92 -13.60 4.66
C ARG A 30 29.03 -14.31 6.03
N ALA A 31 29.64 -13.68 7.04
CA ALA A 31 29.99 -14.40 8.28
C ALA A 31 29.61 -13.73 9.61
N SER A 32 28.90 -12.59 9.63
CA SER A 32 28.71 -11.83 10.89
C SER A 32 27.28 -11.78 11.47
N TYR A 33 26.28 -12.44 10.87
CA TYR A 33 24.87 -12.32 11.31
C TYR A 33 24.28 -13.56 12.00
N HIS A 34 25.10 -14.51 12.45
CA HIS A 34 24.59 -15.75 13.05
C HIS A 34 24.66 -15.84 14.58
N HIS A 35 24.93 -14.74 15.31
CA HIS A 35 25.03 -14.79 16.77
C HIS A 35 24.25 -13.68 17.50
N GLN A 36 23.07 -13.30 17.02
CA GLN A 36 22.21 -12.36 17.77
C GLN A 36 20.71 -12.58 17.57
N ILE A 37 20.28 -13.84 17.59
CA ILE A 37 18.87 -14.22 17.74
C ILE A 37 18.85 -15.32 18.81
N ASP A 38 18.95 -14.95 20.09
CA ASP A 38 18.66 -15.86 21.23
C ASP A 38 18.55 -15.15 22.60
N GLN A 39 18.31 -13.83 22.65
CA GLN A 39 18.26 -13.06 23.91
C GLN A 39 17.02 -12.17 24.07
N ILE A 40 15.94 -12.38 23.30
CA ILE A 40 14.68 -11.65 23.49
C ILE A 40 13.52 -12.62 23.71
N SER A 41 13.62 -13.39 24.79
CA SER A 41 12.49 -14.13 25.36
C SER A 41 12.77 -14.39 26.84
N ASN A 42 12.47 -13.40 27.69
CA ASN A 42 11.99 -13.55 29.07
C ASN A 42 12.21 -12.26 29.88
N ASN A 43 11.14 -11.47 30.01
CA ASN A 43 10.78 -10.59 31.14
C ASN A 43 9.55 -9.78 30.63
N GLY A 44 8.33 -9.87 31.14
CA GLY A 44 7.87 -10.17 32.49
C GLY A 44 6.96 -9.02 32.94
N ARG A 45 5.64 -9.21 32.80
CA ARG A 45 4.49 -8.66 33.56
C ARG A 45 4.47 -7.19 34.01
N GLY A 46 3.36 -6.51 33.69
CA GLY A 46 2.90 -5.31 34.39
C GLY A 46 1.49 -4.90 33.97
N SER A 47 0.48 -5.49 34.59
CA SER A 47 -0.92 -5.10 34.52
C SER A 47 -1.13 -3.69 35.10
N SER A 48 -1.96 -2.86 34.47
CA SER A 48 -2.56 -1.70 35.14
C SER A 48 -4.05 -1.62 34.80
N LEU A 49 -4.83 -2.13 35.76
CA LEU A 49 -6.27 -1.95 35.92
C LEU A 49 -6.51 -0.58 36.55
N TYR A 50 -7.40 0.22 35.98
CA TYR A 50 -8.21 1.15 36.78
C TYR A 50 -9.63 1.22 36.20
N SER A 51 -10.54 0.61 36.94
CA SER A 51 -11.99 0.81 36.90
C SER A 51 -12.38 1.80 38.00
N VAL A 52 -13.08 2.89 37.67
CA VAL A 52 -13.86 3.67 38.65
C VAL A 52 -15.09 4.30 37.97
N THR A 53 -16.28 4.01 38.52
CA THR A 53 -17.54 4.78 38.46
C THR A 53 -18.24 4.55 39.81
N PRO A 54 -19.30 5.30 40.22
CA PRO A 54 -19.66 6.71 40.01
C PRO A 54 -19.83 7.45 41.35
N GLU A 55 -19.70 8.79 41.41
CA GLU A 55 -20.29 9.55 42.53
C GLU A 55 -20.93 10.86 42.10
N LEU A 56 -22.11 11.05 42.68
CA LEU A 56 -23.04 12.16 42.61
C LEU A 56 -22.67 13.15 43.72
N SER A 57 -22.45 14.43 43.39
CA SER A 57 -22.62 15.50 44.38
C SER A 57 -23.08 16.80 43.70
N THR A 58 -24.12 17.36 44.28
CA THR A 58 -24.63 18.71 44.06
C THR A 58 -23.59 19.73 44.51
N ASP A 59 -23.42 20.84 43.79
CA ASP A 59 -23.85 22.15 44.27
C ASP A 59 -23.54 23.24 43.24
N VAL A 60 -24.49 24.17 43.19
CA VAL A 60 -24.66 25.32 42.32
C VAL A 60 -23.75 26.47 42.75
N ASP A 61 -23.12 27.15 41.79
CA ASP A 61 -22.91 28.59 41.90
C ASP A 61 -22.89 29.25 40.51
N ALA A 62 -23.63 30.34 40.45
CA ALA A 62 -24.08 31.02 39.25
C ALA A 62 -22.99 31.87 38.57
N ILE A 63 -22.91 31.79 37.24
CA ILE A 63 -22.45 32.91 36.40
C ILE A 63 -23.50 33.17 35.32
N THR A 64 -24.28 34.21 35.58
CA THR A 64 -25.25 34.82 34.68
C THR A 64 -24.55 35.52 33.51
N THR A 65 -24.93 35.10 32.30
CA THR A 65 -25.15 35.89 31.06
C THR A 65 -24.09 36.89 30.61
N SER A 66 -23.52 36.66 29.41
CA SER A 66 -23.45 37.68 28.36
C SER A 66 -23.22 37.08 26.97
N GLN A 67 -24.30 37.08 26.20
CA GLN A 67 -24.40 37.34 24.75
C GLN A 67 -23.52 36.62 23.71
N ASN A 68 -24.25 36.00 22.79
CA ASN A 68 -24.04 35.93 21.36
C ASN A 68 -23.07 34.86 20.81
N LYS A 69 -23.65 33.78 20.31
CA LYS A 69 -23.13 33.15 19.09
C LYS A 69 -24.28 32.73 18.19
N GLN A 70 -24.67 33.68 17.35
CA GLN A 70 -25.08 33.49 15.96
C GLN A 70 -24.98 32.04 15.46
N ALA A 71 -26.08 31.59 14.87
CA ALA A 71 -26.18 30.43 14.00
C ALA A 71 -24.88 30.19 13.22
N THR A 72 -24.20 29.08 13.51
CA THR A 72 -23.18 28.54 12.61
C THR A 72 -23.92 27.58 11.67
N SER A 73 -24.58 28.16 10.68
CA SER A 73 -25.05 27.46 9.50
C SER A 73 -23.86 26.76 8.82
N ALA A 74 -23.96 25.43 8.69
CA ALA A 74 -23.20 24.57 7.79
C ALA A 74 -21.69 24.87 7.66
N SER A 75 -20.93 24.60 8.72
CA SER A 75 -19.49 24.32 8.57
C SER A 75 -19.36 22.88 8.08
N THR A 76 -19.24 22.71 6.76
CA THR A 76 -18.96 21.44 6.08
C THR A 76 -17.67 20.85 6.63
N ILE A 77 -17.77 19.94 7.59
CA ILE A 77 -16.68 19.02 7.88
C ILE A 77 -16.53 18.20 6.60
N SER A 78 -15.40 18.36 5.91
CA SER A 78 -14.96 17.46 4.85
C SER A 78 -14.90 16.05 5.45
N GLU A 79 -16.00 15.31 5.35
CA GLU A 79 -16.12 13.96 5.88
C GLU A 79 -15.06 13.11 5.18
N ASN A 80 -14.15 12.50 5.94
CA ASN A 80 -13.06 11.71 5.37
C ASN A 80 -13.68 10.51 4.62
N PRO A 81 -13.43 10.35 3.31
CA PRO A 81 -14.04 9.28 2.53
C PRO A 81 -13.60 7.88 2.98
N ARG A 82 -12.58 7.76 3.83
CA ARG A 82 -12.20 6.48 4.45
C ARG A 82 -13.06 6.11 5.66
N LEU A 83 -13.94 7.00 6.14
CA LEU A 83 -14.77 6.74 7.32
C LEU A 83 -16.22 6.36 6.95
N SER A 84 -16.62 6.53 5.69
CA SER A 84 -17.97 6.21 5.20
C SER A 84 -17.97 5.93 3.69
N GLY A 85 -19.08 5.41 3.16
CA GLY A 85 -19.27 5.19 1.71
C GLY A 85 -18.53 3.99 1.12
N LEU A 86 -18.43 3.94 -0.21
CA LEU A 86 -17.88 2.79 -0.96
C LEU A 86 -16.39 2.53 -0.63
N SER A 87 -15.60 3.59 -0.48
CA SER A 87 -14.18 3.50 -0.11
C SER A 87 -13.97 2.81 1.24
N PHE A 88 -14.80 3.13 2.24
CA PHE A 88 -14.77 2.44 3.54
C PHE A 88 -15.13 0.96 3.41
N ILE A 89 -16.19 0.64 2.65
CA ILE A 89 -16.65 -0.75 2.46
C ILE A 89 -15.59 -1.58 1.74
N LEU A 90 -14.88 -1.03 0.75
CA LEU A 90 -13.81 -1.74 0.04
C LEU A 90 -12.59 -1.97 0.94
N ASP A 91 -12.18 -0.97 1.72
CA ASP A 91 -11.07 -1.12 2.68
C ASP A 91 -11.40 -2.18 3.74
N ASP A 92 -12.60 -2.11 4.31
CA ASP A 92 -13.05 -3.04 5.35
C ASP A 92 -13.24 -4.46 4.81
N GLY A 93 -13.98 -4.60 3.71
CA GLY A 93 -14.32 -5.87 3.11
C GLY A 93 -13.12 -6.64 2.55
N THR A 94 -12.04 -5.95 2.19
CA THR A 94 -10.82 -6.59 1.66
C THR A 94 -9.71 -6.75 2.68
N ARG A 95 -9.90 -6.32 3.94
CA ARG A 95 -8.84 -6.35 4.95
C ARG A 95 -8.24 -7.73 5.17
N LYS A 96 -9.08 -8.77 5.23
CA LYS A 96 -8.61 -10.15 5.40
C LYS A 96 -7.82 -10.66 4.19
N SER A 97 -8.30 -10.40 2.97
CA SER A 97 -7.60 -10.83 1.75
C SER A 97 -6.30 -10.07 1.56
N HIS A 98 -6.28 -8.77 1.90
CA HIS A 98 -5.06 -7.96 1.94
C HIS A 98 -4.00 -8.56 2.87
N SER A 99 -4.38 -8.87 4.12
CA SER A 99 -3.47 -9.51 5.08
C SER A 99 -3.00 -10.89 4.61
N LEU A 100 -3.83 -11.67 3.91
CA LEU A 100 -3.37 -12.94 3.34
C LEU A 100 -2.37 -12.72 2.19
N ALA A 101 -2.60 -11.73 1.34
CA ALA A 101 -1.73 -11.42 0.21
C ALA A 101 -0.35 -10.90 0.67
N GLU A 102 -0.30 -10.01 1.66
CA GLU A 102 0.96 -9.46 2.18
C GLU A 102 1.85 -10.55 2.81
N ASN A 103 1.23 -11.55 3.45
CA ASN A 103 1.92 -12.61 4.18
C ASN A 103 2.25 -13.85 3.32
N THR A 104 2.04 -13.77 2.01
CA THR A 104 2.50 -14.84 1.11
C THR A 104 4.02 -14.95 1.13
N ALA A 105 4.56 -16.17 0.95
CA ALA A 105 6.00 -16.42 0.95
C ALA A 105 6.74 -15.59 -0.11
N PHE A 106 6.09 -15.34 -1.26
CA PHE A 106 6.64 -14.49 -2.30
C PHE A 106 6.79 -13.03 -1.85
N VAL A 107 5.72 -12.42 -1.31
CA VAL A 107 5.72 -11.00 -0.92
C VAL A 107 6.64 -10.75 0.27
N THR A 108 6.56 -11.61 1.30
CA THR A 108 7.44 -11.53 2.47
C THR A 108 8.91 -11.73 2.09
N GLY A 109 9.22 -12.71 1.24
CA GLY A 109 10.56 -12.93 0.71
C GLY A 109 11.04 -11.78 -0.19
N PHE A 110 10.14 -11.14 -0.94
CA PHE A 110 10.47 -9.99 -1.80
C PHE A 110 10.95 -8.80 -0.97
N PHE A 111 10.18 -8.38 0.03
CA PHE A 111 10.57 -7.28 0.91
C PHE A 111 11.72 -7.65 1.86
N GLY A 112 11.88 -8.93 2.18
CA GLY A 112 13.04 -9.45 2.92
C GLY A 112 14.34 -9.51 2.11
N GLY A 113 14.34 -9.11 0.83
CA GLY A 113 15.54 -9.12 -0.02
C GLY A 113 15.95 -10.51 -0.53
N LEU A 114 15.07 -11.51 -0.42
CA LEU A 114 15.33 -12.89 -0.85
C LEU A 114 14.93 -13.15 -2.31
N SER A 115 14.43 -12.13 -3.03
CA SER A 115 13.99 -12.27 -4.41
C SER A 115 15.15 -12.26 -5.41
N SER A 116 15.07 -13.13 -6.41
CA SER A 116 16.03 -13.16 -7.52
C SER A 116 15.64 -12.17 -8.63
N PRO A 117 16.59 -11.68 -9.44
CA PRO A 117 16.28 -10.87 -10.62
C PRO A 117 15.31 -11.56 -11.58
N GLN A 118 15.42 -12.89 -11.72
CA GLN A 118 14.52 -13.67 -12.57
C GLN A 118 13.09 -13.73 -12.01
N SER A 119 12.95 -13.78 -10.68
CA SER A 119 11.63 -13.72 -10.02
C SER A 119 10.97 -12.36 -10.23
N PHE A 120 11.74 -11.27 -10.13
CA PHE A 120 11.21 -9.92 -10.39
C PHE A 120 10.82 -9.73 -11.86
N LYS A 121 11.64 -10.21 -12.80
CA LYS A 121 11.31 -10.22 -14.24
C LYS A 121 9.97 -10.91 -14.51
N LYS A 122 9.70 -12.04 -13.86
CA LYS A 122 8.40 -12.74 -13.95
C LYS A 122 7.25 -11.93 -13.37
N LEU A 123 7.46 -11.25 -12.23
CA LEU A 123 6.46 -10.36 -11.63
C LEU A 123 6.10 -9.22 -12.60
N VAL A 124 7.10 -8.51 -13.13
CA VAL A 124 6.89 -7.42 -14.11
C VAL A 124 6.16 -7.92 -15.35
N THR A 125 6.53 -9.10 -15.86
CA THR A 125 5.84 -9.73 -17.01
C THR A 125 4.36 -9.98 -16.70
N SER A 126 4.05 -10.54 -15.52
CA SER A 126 2.66 -10.74 -15.10
C SER A 126 1.89 -9.42 -14.97
N LEU A 127 2.50 -8.39 -14.37
CA LEU A 127 1.87 -7.07 -14.24
C LEU A 127 1.61 -6.44 -15.61
N TYR A 128 2.55 -6.53 -16.55
CA TYR A 128 2.34 -6.02 -17.92
C TYR A 128 1.06 -6.59 -18.55
N TYR A 129 0.88 -7.91 -18.50
CA TYR A 129 -0.33 -8.53 -19.06
C TYR A 129 -1.60 -8.16 -18.29
N ILE A 130 -1.56 -8.12 -16.97
CA ILE A 130 -2.70 -7.74 -16.12
C ILE A 130 -3.15 -6.32 -16.42
N TYR A 131 -2.22 -5.36 -16.44
CA TYR A 131 -2.54 -3.96 -16.71
C TYR A 131 -2.98 -3.75 -18.15
N THR A 132 -2.39 -4.46 -19.12
CA THR A 132 -2.84 -4.38 -20.52
C THR A 132 -4.31 -4.79 -20.65
N ALA A 133 -4.72 -5.88 -20.00
CA ALA A 133 -6.12 -6.34 -20.01
C ALA A 133 -7.06 -5.38 -19.25
N MET A 134 -6.62 -4.90 -18.08
CA MET A 134 -7.41 -4.00 -17.23
C MET A 134 -7.64 -2.63 -17.90
N GLU A 135 -6.57 -2.02 -18.41
CA GLU A 135 -6.65 -0.74 -19.12
C GLU A 135 -7.44 -0.86 -20.43
N GLY A 136 -7.29 -1.95 -21.18
CA GLY A 136 -8.15 -2.22 -22.34
C GLY A 136 -9.62 -2.41 -21.98
N SER A 137 -9.92 -2.92 -20.78
CA SER A 137 -11.30 -3.02 -20.27
C SER A 137 -11.87 -1.64 -19.92
N PHE A 138 -11.06 -0.72 -19.39
CA PHE A 138 -11.45 0.68 -19.24
C PHE A 138 -11.71 1.35 -20.58
N ASP A 139 -10.86 1.11 -21.59
CA ASP A 139 -11.00 1.72 -22.91
C ASP A 139 -12.27 1.24 -23.66
N SER A 140 -12.69 0.00 -23.41
CA SER A 140 -13.85 -0.64 -24.08
C SER A 140 -15.17 -0.55 -23.30
N THR A 141 -15.15 -0.04 -22.07
CA THR A 141 -16.37 0.06 -21.26
C THR A 141 -17.31 1.13 -21.82
N GLU A 142 -18.63 0.93 -21.72
CA GLU A 142 -19.63 1.96 -22.03
C GLU A 142 -20.24 2.57 -20.76
N TYR A 143 -19.91 2.04 -19.59
CA TYR A 143 -20.48 2.43 -18.31
C TYR A 143 -19.85 3.71 -17.78
N LEU A 144 -20.62 4.80 -17.73
CA LEU A 144 -20.16 6.12 -17.31
C LEU A 144 -19.55 6.15 -15.90
N ASN A 145 -20.10 5.37 -14.96
CA ASN A 145 -19.58 5.25 -13.61
C ASN A 145 -18.21 4.57 -13.54
N VAL A 146 -17.90 3.66 -14.48
CA VAL A 146 -16.58 3.02 -14.59
C VAL A 146 -15.59 3.96 -15.28
N LYS A 147 -16.02 4.71 -16.30
CA LYS A 147 -15.21 5.77 -16.90
C LYS A 147 -14.85 6.87 -15.89
N ALA A 148 -15.75 7.17 -14.96
CA ALA A 148 -15.53 8.20 -13.94
C ALA A 148 -14.43 7.86 -12.91
N ILE A 149 -14.04 6.58 -12.79
CA ILE A 149 -12.95 6.15 -11.88
C ILE A 149 -11.64 5.88 -12.62
N ASP A 150 -11.62 6.02 -13.94
CA ASP A 150 -10.42 5.89 -14.75
C ASP A 150 -9.60 7.18 -14.69
N ASP A 151 -8.33 7.05 -14.31
CA ASP A 151 -7.41 8.16 -14.10
C ASP A 151 -6.13 7.92 -14.91
N GLU A 152 -5.83 8.86 -15.80
CA GLU A 152 -4.68 8.79 -16.70
C GLU A 152 -3.35 8.69 -15.94
N GLU A 153 -3.24 9.33 -14.76
CA GLU A 153 -2.01 9.27 -13.95
C GLU A 153 -1.75 7.89 -13.34
N LEU A 154 -2.80 7.05 -13.27
CA LEU A 154 -2.73 5.69 -12.73
C LEU A 154 -2.46 4.64 -13.79
N ARG A 155 -2.59 4.95 -15.09
CA ARG A 155 -2.27 4.04 -16.20
C ARG A 155 -0.79 3.63 -16.15
N ARG A 156 -0.51 2.32 -16.22
CA ARG A 156 0.82 1.72 -16.04
C ARG A 156 1.38 1.06 -17.28
N VAL A 157 0.56 0.71 -18.29
CA VAL A 157 1.04 -0.03 -19.47
C VAL A 157 2.28 0.62 -20.09
N SER A 158 2.27 1.93 -20.34
CA SER A 158 3.41 2.64 -20.96
C SER A 158 4.71 2.61 -20.12
N SER A 159 4.58 2.55 -18.79
CA SER A 159 5.73 2.40 -17.89
C SER A 159 6.22 0.96 -17.85
N LEU A 160 5.28 0.01 -17.79
CA LEU A 160 5.59 -1.42 -17.81
C LEU A 160 6.24 -1.85 -19.13
N GLU A 161 5.91 -1.24 -20.27
CA GLU A 161 6.60 -1.50 -21.54
C GLU A 161 8.10 -1.16 -21.49
N LYS A 162 8.47 -0.08 -20.79
CA LYS A 162 9.87 0.31 -20.58
C LYS A 162 10.58 -0.67 -19.65
N ASP A 163 9.90 -1.13 -18.61
CA ASP A 163 10.44 -2.15 -17.71
C ASP A 163 10.62 -3.49 -18.45
N MET A 164 9.67 -3.87 -19.30
CA MET A 164 9.76 -5.06 -20.15
C MET A 164 10.95 -4.98 -21.11
N GLU A 165 11.16 -3.83 -21.76
CA GLU A 165 12.34 -3.59 -22.59
C GLU A 165 13.64 -3.66 -21.78
N TYR A 166 13.68 -3.11 -20.57
CA TYR A 166 14.85 -3.19 -19.70
C TYR A 166 15.20 -4.64 -19.31
N PHE A 167 14.20 -5.45 -18.92
CA PHE A 167 14.44 -6.80 -18.41
C PHE A 167 14.59 -7.87 -19.51
N HIS A 168 13.93 -7.70 -20.65
CA HIS A 168 13.89 -8.69 -21.72
C HIS A 168 14.59 -8.24 -23.01
N GLY A 169 14.98 -6.96 -23.10
CA GLY A 169 15.63 -6.37 -24.27
C GLY A 169 14.64 -5.76 -25.27
N PRO A 170 15.13 -5.03 -26.29
CA PRO A 170 14.30 -4.24 -27.20
C PRO A 170 13.30 -5.03 -28.04
N ASN A 171 13.55 -6.33 -28.28
CA ASN A 171 12.71 -7.17 -29.11
C ASN A 171 11.71 -8.03 -28.31
N TRP A 172 11.50 -7.72 -27.03
CA TRP A 172 10.68 -8.53 -26.12
C TRP A 172 9.25 -8.80 -26.65
N LYS A 173 8.65 -7.85 -27.37
CA LYS A 173 7.30 -8.02 -27.95
C LYS A 173 7.20 -9.16 -28.97
N SER A 174 8.31 -9.50 -29.64
CA SER A 174 8.36 -10.56 -30.64
C SER A 174 8.78 -11.92 -30.07
N ASP A 175 9.23 -11.94 -28.82
CA ASP A 175 9.70 -13.16 -28.16
C ASP A 175 8.52 -13.95 -27.57
N LYS A 176 8.19 -15.07 -28.22
CA LYS A 176 7.11 -15.97 -27.80
C LYS A 176 7.36 -16.66 -26.45
N SER A 177 8.60 -16.66 -25.95
CA SER A 177 8.90 -17.21 -24.63
C SER A 177 8.40 -16.30 -23.49
N ILE A 178 8.12 -15.03 -23.78
CA ILE A 178 7.59 -14.04 -22.83
C ILE A 178 6.07 -14.10 -22.88
N SER A 179 5.50 -15.14 -22.27
CA SER A 179 4.06 -15.34 -22.21
C SER A 179 3.52 -15.18 -20.77
N PRO A 180 2.24 -14.83 -20.60
CA PRO A 180 1.60 -14.86 -19.28
C PRO A 180 1.66 -16.26 -18.67
N THR A 181 1.80 -16.34 -17.36
CA THR A 181 1.72 -17.61 -16.63
C THR A 181 0.28 -18.13 -16.60
N PRO A 182 0.02 -19.40 -16.27
CA PRO A 182 -1.36 -19.90 -16.13
C PRO A 182 -2.20 -19.09 -15.13
N ALA A 183 -1.61 -18.64 -14.03
CA ALA A 183 -2.30 -17.79 -13.05
C ALA A 183 -2.59 -16.39 -13.61
N THR A 184 -1.65 -15.81 -14.38
CA THR A 184 -1.86 -14.54 -15.09
C THR A 184 -2.95 -14.69 -16.14
N MET A 185 -2.95 -15.79 -16.90
CA MET A 185 -4.00 -16.09 -17.89
C MET A 185 -5.37 -16.17 -17.24
N ALA A 186 -5.49 -16.87 -16.11
CA ALA A 186 -6.75 -16.94 -15.36
C ALA A 186 -7.21 -15.60 -14.78
N TYR A 187 -6.30 -14.63 -14.60
CA TYR A 187 -6.64 -13.29 -14.18
C TYR A 187 -7.18 -12.44 -15.34
N VAL A 188 -6.60 -12.59 -16.53
CA VAL A 188 -6.91 -11.74 -17.70
C VAL A 188 -7.96 -12.33 -18.65
N SER A 189 -8.42 -13.56 -18.40
CA SER A 189 -9.48 -14.24 -19.15
C SER A 189 -10.86 -13.77 -18.73
#